data_AF-A0A3D1M024-F1
#
_entry.id   AF-A0A3D1M024-F1
#
_cell.length_a   1.000
_cell.length_b   1.000
_cell.length_c   1.000
_cell.angle_alpha   90.00
_cell.angle_beta   90.00
_cell.angle_gamma   90.00
#
_symmetry.space_group_name_H-M   'P 1'
#
loop_
_entity.id
_entity.type
_entity.pdbx_description
1 polymer ?
#
loop_
_entity_poly.entity_id
_entity_poly.type
_entity_poly.pdbx_seq_one_letter_code
_entity_poly.pdbx_strand_id
1 'polypeptide(L)'
;MESRGIDKVVPDKVSLFATCVLNNFYPEVAISAARVLSRLGVEVTVQASQTCCGQPFFNSGHWSDSSKLVNKFVSDYSSCDTDIVLPSGSCTSMIRNHYSALCNQKDLAT
;
A
#
# COMPACT_ATOMS: atom_id res chain seq x y z
N MET A 1 0.36 -30.84 -4.20
CA MET A 1 0.88 -29.49 -3.88
C MET A 1 1.26 -28.85 -5.19
N GLU A 2 0.26 -28.45 -5.96
CA GLU A 2 0.46 -27.88 -7.30
C GLU A 2 1.20 -26.55 -7.16
N SER A 3 2.33 -26.45 -7.84
CA SER A 3 3.06 -25.22 -8.08
C SER A 3 2.11 -24.23 -8.74
N ARG A 4 1.56 -23.30 -7.95
CA ARG A 4 0.88 -22.12 -8.48
C ARG A 4 1.93 -21.33 -9.25
N GLY A 5 2.01 -21.58 -10.54
CA GLY A 5 3.00 -20.98 -11.44
C GLY A 5 2.98 -19.47 -11.34
N ILE A 6 4.16 -18.88 -11.47
CA ILE A 6 4.38 -17.44 -11.70
C ILE A 6 3.92 -17.06 -13.12
N ASP A 7 3.01 -17.85 -13.71
CA ASP A 7 2.36 -17.57 -15.00
C ASP A 7 1.23 -16.53 -14.86
N LYS A 8 0.94 -16.08 -13.63
CA LYS A 8 0.20 -14.84 -13.41
C LYS A 8 1.13 -13.67 -13.74
N VAL A 9 1.03 -13.23 -15.00
CA VAL A 9 1.53 -11.98 -15.60
C VAL A 9 2.16 -11.04 -14.59
N VAL A 10 3.49 -10.93 -14.64
CA VAL A 10 4.21 -9.83 -13.99
C VAL A 10 3.68 -8.53 -14.60
N PRO A 11 3.12 -7.60 -13.82
CA PRO A 11 2.54 -6.38 -14.36
C PRO A 11 3.61 -5.50 -15.01
N ASP A 12 3.28 -4.82 -16.11
CA ASP A 12 4.22 -3.89 -16.77
C ASP A 12 4.55 -2.69 -15.88
N LYS A 13 3.62 -2.30 -15.00
CA LYS A 13 3.72 -1.12 -14.13
C LYS A 13 3.02 -1.34 -12.80
N VAL A 14 3.62 -0.84 -11.73
CA VAL A 14 3.06 -0.87 -10.37
C VAL A 14 3.31 0.42 -9.61
N SER A 15 2.45 0.71 -8.64
CA SER A 15 2.65 1.78 -7.66
C SER A 15 3.20 1.20 -6.36
N LEU A 16 4.43 1.55 -5.99
CA LEU A 16 5.06 1.13 -4.74
C LEU A 16 4.65 2.05 -3.60
N PHE A 17 3.87 1.51 -2.66
CA PHE A 17 3.62 2.18 -1.39
C PHE A 17 4.79 1.88 -0.45
N ALA A 18 5.74 2.83 -0.35
CA ALA A 18 6.95 2.71 0.45
C ALA A 18 6.67 2.55 1.96
N THR A 19 5.44 2.81 2.40
CA THR A 19 5.03 2.84 3.82
C THR A 19 5.70 3.96 4.62
N CYS A 20 5.08 4.38 5.71
CA CYS A 20 5.67 5.40 6.59
C CYS A 20 6.98 4.94 7.25
N VAL A 21 7.13 3.63 7.52
CA VAL A 21 8.29 3.09 8.22
C VAL A 21 9.51 3.07 7.29
N LEU A 22 9.39 2.50 6.08
CA LEU A 22 10.54 2.49 5.18
C LEU A 22 10.87 3.90 4.71
N ASN A 23 9.86 4.74 4.43
CA ASN A 23 10.13 6.09 3.94
C ASN A 23 10.91 6.96 4.94
N ASN A 24 10.71 6.78 6.26
CA ASN A 24 11.36 7.63 7.28
C ASN A 24 12.54 6.97 7.98
N PHE A 25 12.58 5.64 8.11
CA PHE A 25 13.57 4.95 8.94
C PHE A 25 14.46 3.97 8.15
N TYR A 26 13.92 3.32 7.12
CA TYR A 26 14.62 2.29 6.35
C TYR A 26 14.45 2.46 4.84
N PRO A 27 14.82 3.62 4.27
CA PRO A 27 14.55 3.96 2.87
C PRO A 27 15.23 2.99 1.89
N GLU A 28 16.37 2.42 2.28
CA GLU A 28 17.10 1.42 1.51
C GLU A 28 16.27 0.16 1.21
N VAL A 29 15.33 -0.19 2.08
CA VAL A 29 14.44 -1.35 1.88
C VAL A 29 13.42 -1.04 0.78
N ALA A 30 12.82 0.14 0.78
CA ALA A 30 11.90 0.57 -0.28
C ALA A 30 12.63 0.66 -1.64
N ILE A 31 13.84 1.21 -1.64
CA ILE A 31 14.71 1.27 -2.83
C ILE A 31 15.05 -0.14 -3.32
N SER A 32 15.33 -1.08 -2.41
CA SER A 32 15.64 -2.47 -2.77
C SER A 32 14.43 -3.18 -3.35
N ALA A 33 13.23 -2.96 -2.81
CA ALA A 33 11.98 -3.47 -3.38
C ALA A 33 11.75 -2.94 -4.80
N ALA A 34 11.93 -1.63 -5.01
CA ALA A 34 11.86 -1.03 -6.35
C ALA A 34 12.89 -1.64 -7.31
N ARG A 35 14.14 -1.84 -6.89
CA ARG A 35 15.19 -2.47 -7.71
C ARG A 35 14.84 -3.89 -8.13
N VAL A 36 14.25 -4.68 -7.24
CA VAL A 36 13.81 -6.05 -7.57
C VAL A 36 12.73 -6.00 -8.66
N LEU A 37 11.70 -5.15 -8.49
CA LEU A 37 10.63 -4.98 -9.47
C LEU A 37 11.18 -4.49 -10.82
N SER A 38 12.03 -3.48 -10.83
CA SER A 38 12.65 -2.97 -12.07
C SER A 38 13.50 -4.01 -12.78
N ARG A 39 14.20 -4.90 -12.07
CA ARG A 39 14.95 -6.01 -12.67
C ARG A 39 14.05 -7.08 -13.30
N LEU A 40 12.79 -7.16 -12.89
CA LEU A 40 11.78 -8.01 -13.51
C LEU A 40 11.09 -7.33 -14.70
N GLY A 41 11.53 -6.13 -15.09
CA GLY A 41 10.96 -5.37 -16.20
C GLY A 41 9.75 -4.51 -15.83
N VAL A 42 9.45 -4.38 -14.53
CA VAL A 42 8.30 -3.61 -14.03
C VAL A 42 8.66 -2.13 -13.89
N GLU A 43 7.87 -1.23 -14.49
CA GLU A 43 7.92 0.20 -14.20
C GLU A 43 7.39 0.45 -12.78
N VAL A 44 8.21 1.07 -11.93
CA VAL A 44 7.84 1.37 -10.54
C VAL A 44 7.57 2.86 -10.39
N THR A 45 6.34 3.20 -10.05
CA THR A 45 5.97 4.56 -9.62
C THR A 45 5.80 4.61 -8.12
N VAL A 46 5.86 5.82 -7.56
CA VAL A 46 5.69 6.05 -6.13
C VAL A 46 4.80 7.27 -5.96
N GLN A 47 3.69 7.13 -5.26
CA GLN A 47 2.80 8.27 -5.02
C GLN A 47 3.47 9.25 -4.05
N ALA A 48 3.77 10.46 -4.52
CA ALA A 48 4.50 11.45 -3.74
C ALA A 48 3.72 11.92 -2.51
N SER A 49 2.39 11.89 -2.57
CA SER A 49 1.50 12.28 -1.48
C SER A 49 1.27 11.18 -0.43
N GLN A 50 1.83 9.98 -0.61
CA GLN A 50 1.61 8.86 0.30
C GLN A 50 2.08 9.19 1.72
N THR A 51 1.41 8.64 2.73
CA THR A 51 1.75 8.89 4.15
C THR A 51 1.84 7.59 4.95
N CYS A 52 0.86 7.29 5.80
CA CYS A 52 0.81 6.12 6.67
C CYS A 52 -0.47 5.33 6.37
N CYS A 53 -0.41 4.01 6.51
CA CYS A 53 -1.61 3.18 6.37
C CYS A 53 -2.59 3.31 7.56
N GLY A 54 -2.23 4.04 8.63
CA GLY A 54 -3.07 4.24 9.83
C GLY A 54 -2.90 3.18 10.93
N GLN A 55 -2.23 2.06 10.65
CA GLN A 55 -2.15 0.94 11.58
C GLN A 55 -1.65 1.27 13.00
N PRO A 56 -0.60 2.09 13.21
CA PRO A 56 -0.14 2.39 14.57
C PRO A 56 -1.22 3.06 15.44
N PHE A 57 -2.02 3.95 14.83
CA PHE A 57 -3.14 4.62 15.49
C PHE A 57 -4.29 3.64 15.74
N PHE A 58 -4.61 2.80 14.76
CA PHE A 58 -5.64 1.76 14.90
C PHE A 58 -5.35 0.82 16.08
N ASN A 59 -4.13 0.27 16.13
CA ASN A 59 -3.70 -0.66 17.17
C ASN A 59 -3.70 -0.03 18.57
N SER A 60 -3.52 1.28 18.66
CA SER A 60 -3.47 2.02 19.92
C SER A 60 -4.83 2.58 20.36
N GLY A 61 -5.92 2.29 19.62
CA GLY A 61 -7.26 2.78 19.94
C GLY A 61 -7.56 4.20 19.45
N HIS A 62 -6.63 4.86 18.75
CA HIS A 62 -6.81 6.19 18.16
C HIS A 62 -7.52 6.10 16.80
N TRP A 63 -8.74 5.55 16.80
CA TRP A 63 -9.46 5.21 15.56
C TRP A 63 -9.87 6.42 14.73
N SER A 64 -10.18 7.56 15.36
CA SER A 64 -10.48 8.80 14.65
C SER A 64 -9.30 9.30 13.82
N ASP A 65 -8.08 9.25 14.38
CA ASP A 65 -6.86 9.62 13.67
C ASP A 65 -6.48 8.57 12.62
N SER A 66 -6.71 7.28 12.93
CA SER A 66 -6.57 6.22 11.93
C SER A 66 -7.49 6.43 10.74
N SER A 67 -8.77 6.78 10.95
CA SER A 67 -9.74 7.03 9.87
C SER A 67 -9.30 8.17 8.96
N LYS A 68 -8.68 9.24 9.49
CA LYS A 68 -8.12 10.32 8.65
C LYS A 68 -7.04 9.79 7.69
N LEU A 69 -6.16 8.93 8.19
CA LEU A 69 -5.09 8.31 7.39
C LEU A 69 -5.64 7.31 6.37
N VAL A 70 -6.65 6.52 6.75
CA VAL A 70 -7.35 5.60 5.84
C VAL A 70 -7.99 6.38 4.69
N ASN A 71 -8.76 7.43 4.98
CA ASN A 71 -9.42 8.23 3.94
C ASN A 71 -8.40 8.94 3.03
N LYS A 72 -7.27 9.41 3.58
CA LYS A 72 -6.15 9.93 2.79
C LYS A 72 -5.58 8.87 1.86
N PHE A 73 -5.31 7.66 2.34
CA PHE A 73 -4.83 6.57 1.50
C PHE A 73 -5.80 6.27 0.36
N VAL A 74 -7.10 6.13 0.68
CA VAL A 74 -8.15 5.91 -0.33
C VAL A 74 -8.16 7.04 -1.35
N SER A 75 -8.09 8.30 -0.91
CA SER A 75 -8.03 9.45 -1.82
C SER A 75 -6.78 9.49 -2.69
N ASP A 76 -5.61 9.08 -2.18
CA ASP A 76 -4.35 9.10 -2.93
C ASP A 76 -4.28 8.00 -3.99
N TYR A 77 -5.01 6.90 -3.79
CA TYR A 77 -4.88 5.66 -4.57
C TYR A 77 -6.17 5.23 -5.26
N SER A 78 -7.32 5.88 -5.05
CA SER A 78 -8.59 5.52 -5.72
C SER A 78 -8.54 5.68 -7.24
N SER A 79 -7.72 6.60 -7.74
CA SER A 79 -7.47 6.79 -9.17
C SER A 79 -6.27 6.00 -9.70
N CYS A 80 -5.62 5.17 -8.85
CA CYS A 80 -4.52 4.33 -9.28
C CYS A 80 -5.06 3.18 -10.13
N ASP A 81 -4.68 3.16 -11.40
CA ASP A 81 -5.08 2.17 -12.41
C ASP A 81 -4.16 0.94 -12.46
N THR A 82 -3.14 0.91 -11.59
CA THR A 82 -2.14 -0.16 -11.50
C THR A 82 -2.15 -0.81 -10.13
N ASP A 83 -1.58 -2.02 -10.05
CA ASP A 83 -1.43 -2.73 -8.79
C ASP A 83 -0.57 -1.92 -7.80
N ILE A 84 -1.03 -1.86 -6.55
CA ILE A 84 -0.29 -1.24 -5.45
C ILE A 84 0.53 -2.32 -4.74
N VAL A 85 1.85 -2.17 -4.77
CA VAL A 85 2.77 -3.10 -4.11
C VAL A 85 3.18 -2.55 -2.74
N LEU A 86 3.07 -3.39 -1.72
CA LEU A 86 3.38 -3.04 -0.33
C LEU A 86 4.46 -3.98 0.23
N PRO A 87 5.67 -3.50 0.51
CA PRO A 87 6.73 -4.27 1.17
C PRO A 87 6.53 -4.33 2.70
N SER A 88 5.29 -4.46 3.17
CA SER A 88 4.95 -4.57 4.59
C SER A 88 3.66 -5.34 4.79
N GLY A 89 3.77 -6.55 5.36
CA GLY A 89 2.61 -7.39 5.65
C GLY A 89 1.63 -6.74 6.64
N SER A 90 2.12 -5.91 7.56
CA SER A 90 1.27 -5.22 8.54
C SER A 90 0.43 -4.11 7.86
N CYS A 91 1.05 -3.31 6.98
CA CYS A 91 0.33 -2.32 6.16
C CYS A 91 -0.67 -3.00 5.21
N THR A 92 -0.27 -4.11 4.56
CA THR A 92 -1.16 -4.90 3.70
C THR A 92 -2.36 -5.42 4.47
N SER A 93 -2.18 -5.96 5.67
CA SER A 93 -3.29 -6.42 6.51
C SER A 93 -4.20 -5.27 6.93
N MET A 94 -3.63 -4.13 7.32
CA MET A 94 -4.40 -2.93 7.67
C MET A 94 -5.35 -2.52 6.54
N ILE A 95 -4.81 -2.38 5.33
CA ILE A 95 -5.59 -1.97 4.16
C ILE A 95 -6.64 -3.01 3.79
N ARG A 96 -6.25 -4.29 3.73
CA ARG A 96 -7.14 -5.35 3.23
C ARG A 96 -8.23 -5.76 4.22
N ASN A 97 -7.94 -5.74 5.52
CA ASN A 97 -8.80 -6.37 6.53
C ASN A 97 -9.47 -5.37 7.48
N HIS A 98 -8.94 -4.14 7.61
CA HIS A 98 -9.38 -3.19 8.62
C HIS A 98 -9.90 -1.85 8.08
N TYR A 99 -9.63 -1.51 6.80
CA TYR A 99 -10.10 -0.24 6.23
C TYR A 99 -11.62 -0.14 6.17
N SER A 100 -12.33 -1.22 5.86
CA SER A 100 -13.80 -1.21 5.78
C SER A 100 -14.49 -0.83 7.09
N ALA A 101 -13.84 -1.06 8.23
CA ALA A 101 -14.35 -0.66 9.55
C ALA A 101 -14.12 0.83 9.87
N LEU A 102 -13.25 1.51 9.10
CA LEU A 102 -12.79 2.87 9.34
C LEU A 102 -13.14 3.87 8.23
N CYS A 103 -13.37 3.39 7.00
CA CYS A 103 -13.85 4.19 5.88
C CYS A 103 -15.30 4.62 6.13
N ASN A 104 -15.61 5.89 5.84
CA ASN A 104 -17.00 6.32 5.78
C ASN A 104 -17.67 5.68 4.54
N GLN A 105 -18.89 5.16 4.66
CA GLN A 105 -19.62 4.49 3.57
C GLN A 105 -19.75 5.32 2.26
N LYS A 106 -19.57 6.64 2.31
CA LYS A 106 -19.55 7.50 1.11
C LYS A 106 -18.31 7.30 0.23
N ASP A 107 -17.21 6.80 0.76
CA ASP A 107 -15.91 6.72 0.09
C ASP A 107 -15.66 5.36 -0.60
N LEU A 108 -16.60 4.41 -0.47
CA LEU A 108 -16.52 3.05 -1.04
C LEU A 108 -17.33 2.89 -2.34
N ALA A 109 -18.01 3.95 -2.80
CA ALA A 109 -18.96 3.92 -3.90
C ALA A 109 -18.51 4.70 -5.15
N THR A 110 -17.20 4.91 -5.34
CA THR A 110 -16.65 5.53 -6.55
C THR A 110 -15.48 4.71 -7.07
#